data_AF-A0A3E5ALX8-F1
#
_entry.id   AF-A0A3E5ALX8-F1
#
_cell.length_a   1.000
_cell.length_b   1.000
_cell.length_c   1.000
_cell.angle_alpha   90.00
_cell.angle_beta   90.00
_cell.angle_gamma   90.00
#
_symmetry.space_group_name_H-M   'P 1'
#
loop_
_entity.id
_entity.type
_entity.pdbx_description
1 polymer ?
#
loop_
_entity_poly.entity_id
_entity_poly.type
_entity_poly.pdbx_seq_one_letter_code
_entity_poly.pdbx_strand_id
1 'polypeptide(L)'
;MKIKKITYYSVPRSESGTCACCGKSIQNICSVETVEGEHFNFGTTCFDKLIKDKLQSFQRKEYNQAIKFLKGYCKQQKIWENMTEENYLNSEMYRTACICDGGAPWETKVDLNSFEDYKNWMVNDFFPYRIEQEEKVIEKYSRIDF
;
A
#
# COMPACT_ATOMS: atom_id res chain seq x y z
N MET A 1 -2.05 -16.04 -7.86
CA MET A 1 -1.43 -16.16 -9.18
C MET A 1 -0.22 -15.25 -9.25
N LYS A 2 0.99 -15.83 -9.19
CA LYS A 2 2.22 -15.10 -9.48
C LYS A 2 2.57 -15.33 -10.94
N ILE A 3 2.82 -14.26 -11.68
CA ILE A 3 3.19 -14.35 -13.10
C ILE A 3 4.68 -14.70 -13.18
N LYS A 4 5.00 -15.78 -13.89
CA LYS A 4 6.38 -16.18 -14.20
C LYS A 4 6.87 -15.52 -15.49
N LYS A 5 6.03 -15.50 -16.52
CA LYS A 5 6.38 -14.96 -17.84
C LYS A 5 5.16 -14.43 -18.57
N ILE A 6 5.35 -13.34 -19.31
CA ILE A 6 4.38 -12.80 -20.27
C ILE A 6 5.05 -12.79 -21.63
N THR A 7 4.40 -13.36 -22.64
CA THR A 7 4.91 -13.39 -24.02
C THR A 7 3.85 -12.84 -24.97
N TYR A 8 4.26 -11.92 -25.84
CA TYR A 8 3.42 -11.38 -26.90
C TYR A 8 3.82 -11.99 -28.23
N TYR A 9 2.86 -12.54 -28.97
CA TYR A 9 3.10 -13.05 -30.31
C TYR A 9 1.81 -13.03 -31.13
N SER A 10 1.99 -13.14 -32.45
CA SER A 10 0.88 -13.26 -33.39
C SER A 10 0.96 -14.59 -34.12
N VAL A 11 -0.18 -15.21 -34.38
CA VAL A 11 -0.28 -16.44 -35.19
C VAL A 11 -0.72 -16.13 -36.62
N PRO A 12 -0.42 -17.00 -37.61
CA PRO A 12 -0.84 -16.83 -39.00
C PRO A 12 -2.37 -16.70 -39.13
N ARG A 13 -2.84 -16.11 -40.26
CA ARG A 13 -4.28 -15.91 -40.49
C ARG A 13 -5.11 -17.20 -40.52
N SER A 14 -4.48 -18.32 -40.85
CA SER A 14 -5.08 -19.66 -40.86
C SER A 14 -5.24 -20.27 -39.46
N GLU A 15 -4.64 -19.66 -38.45
CA GLU A 15 -4.64 -20.14 -37.07
C GLU A 15 -5.32 -19.13 -36.14
N SER A 16 -5.76 -19.61 -34.99
CA SER A 16 -6.22 -18.75 -33.91
C SER A 16 -6.09 -19.44 -32.55
N GLY A 17 -5.85 -18.65 -31.52
CA GLY A 17 -6.05 -19.06 -30.14
C GLY A 17 -7.44 -18.67 -29.64
N THR A 18 -7.80 -19.17 -28.47
CA THR A 18 -9.02 -18.75 -27.75
C THR A 18 -8.63 -17.88 -26.57
N CYS A 19 -9.25 -16.70 -26.46
CA CYS A 19 -9.03 -15.81 -25.32
C CYS A 19 -9.65 -16.39 -24.04
N ALA A 20 -8.84 -16.63 -23.01
CA ALA A 20 -9.28 -17.13 -21.70
C ALA A 20 -10.23 -16.17 -20.96
N CYS A 21 -10.22 -14.87 -21.30
CA CYS A 21 -11.11 -13.87 -20.68
C CYS A 21 -12.51 -13.83 -21.31
N CYS A 22 -12.63 -13.95 -22.63
CA CYS A 22 -13.89 -13.69 -23.34
C CYS A 22 -14.32 -14.79 -24.32
N GLY A 23 -13.56 -15.88 -24.44
CA GLY A 23 -13.85 -17.01 -25.32
C GLY A 23 -13.73 -16.74 -26.83
N LYS A 24 -13.42 -15.50 -27.24
CA LYS A 24 -13.29 -15.15 -28.66
C LYS A 24 -12.00 -15.72 -29.26
N SER A 25 -12.08 -16.06 -30.55
CA SER A 25 -10.92 -16.38 -31.37
C SER A 25 -10.01 -15.14 -31.52
N ILE A 26 -8.71 -15.33 -31.33
CA ILE A 26 -7.68 -14.28 -31.31
C ILE A 26 -6.46 -14.68 -32.13
N GLN A 27 -5.86 -13.70 -32.80
CA GLN A 27 -4.61 -13.89 -33.55
C GLN A 27 -3.42 -13.16 -32.94
N ASN A 28 -3.67 -12.08 -32.18
CA ASN A 28 -2.68 -11.39 -31.37
C ASN A 28 -2.83 -11.85 -29.93
N ILE A 29 -1.86 -12.64 -29.46
CA ILE A 29 -1.94 -13.39 -28.22
C ILE A 29 -0.95 -12.81 -27.21
N CYS A 30 -1.47 -12.51 -26.03
CA CYS A 30 -0.69 -12.35 -24.81
C CYS A 30 -0.79 -13.67 -24.04
N SER A 31 0.30 -14.43 -23.96
CA SER A 31 0.37 -15.66 -23.20
C SER A 31 1.02 -15.43 -21.85
N VAL A 32 0.34 -15.86 -20.79
CA VAL A 32 0.75 -15.72 -19.39
C VAL A 32 1.05 -17.09 -18.83
N GLU A 33 2.28 -17.29 -18.38
CA GLU A 33 2.71 -18.46 -17.62
C GLU A 33 2.79 -18.10 -16.13
N THR A 34 2.17 -18.90 -15.28
CA THR A 34 2.22 -18.73 -13.82
C THR A 34 3.42 -19.47 -13.22
N VAL A 35 3.81 -19.11 -12.00
CA VAL A 35 4.87 -19.83 -11.27
C VAL A 35 4.46 -21.27 -11.00
N GLU A 36 3.15 -21.51 -10.89
CA GLU A 36 2.51 -22.81 -10.72
C GLU A 36 2.47 -23.66 -12.02
N GLY A 37 2.91 -23.11 -13.16
CA GLY A 37 2.97 -23.82 -14.44
C GLY A 37 1.69 -23.76 -15.29
N GLU A 38 0.72 -22.93 -14.91
CA GLU A 38 -0.50 -22.72 -15.67
C GLU A 38 -0.26 -21.76 -16.85
N HIS A 39 -0.92 -22.01 -17.98
CA HIS A 39 -0.82 -21.18 -19.17
C HIS A 39 -2.18 -20.60 -19.58
N PHE A 40 -2.23 -19.29 -19.76
CA PHE A 40 -3.44 -18.57 -20.19
C PHE A 40 -3.14 -17.71 -21.41
N ASN A 41 -3.97 -17.81 -22.43
CA ASN A 41 -3.88 -16.97 -23.63
C ASN A 41 -4.97 -15.90 -23.61
N PHE A 42 -4.60 -14.65 -23.78
CA PHE A 42 -5.51 -13.51 -23.83
C PHE A 42 -5.34 -12.76 -25.14
N GLY A 43 -6.44 -12.21 -25.67
CA GLY A 43 -6.32 -11.18 -26.69
C GLY A 43 -5.68 -9.94 -26.07
N THR A 44 -4.80 -9.25 -26.79
CA THR A 44 -4.05 -8.09 -26.27
C THR A 44 -4.96 -7.05 -25.63
N THR A 45 -6.07 -6.70 -26.27
CA THR A 45 -7.07 -5.75 -25.70
C THR A 45 -7.72 -6.26 -24.42
N CYS A 46 -8.02 -7.56 -24.32
CA CYS A 46 -8.58 -8.14 -23.09
C CYS A 46 -7.55 -8.16 -21.97
N PHE A 47 -6.29 -8.47 -22.29
CA PHE A 47 -5.20 -8.44 -21.32
C PHE A 47 -4.95 -7.02 -20.80
N ASP A 48 -4.89 -6.03 -21.69
CA ASP A 48 -4.69 -4.63 -21.31
C ASP A 48 -5.79 -4.12 -20.38
N LYS A 49 -7.05 -4.49 -20.65
CA LYS A 49 -8.18 -4.20 -19.75
C LYS A 49 -7.98 -4.84 -18.39
N LEU A 50 -7.64 -6.13 -18.35
CA LEU A 50 -7.42 -6.86 -17.09
C LEU A 50 -6.29 -6.25 -16.26
N ILE A 51 -5.19 -5.83 -16.89
CA ILE A 51 -4.09 -5.13 -16.22
C ILE A 51 -4.55 -3.76 -15.71
N LYS A 52 -5.28 -2.98 -16.52
CA LYS A 52 -5.83 -1.68 -16.09
C LYS A 52 -6.78 -1.82 -14.89
N ASP A 53 -7.70 -2.77 -14.92
CA ASP A 53 -8.65 -3.02 -13.82
C ASP A 53 -7.89 -3.41 -12.52
N LYS A 54 -6.84 -4.23 -12.64
CA LYS A 54 -6.00 -4.61 -11.49
C LYS A 54 -5.21 -3.42 -10.95
N LEU A 55 -4.66 -2.58 -11.82
CA LEU A 55 -3.96 -1.35 -11.43
C LEU A 55 -4.91 -0.37 -10.72
N GLN A 56 -6.11 -0.15 -11.26
CA GLN A 56 -7.14 0.70 -10.63
C GLN A 56 -7.58 0.15 -9.27
N SER A 57 -7.78 -1.16 -9.16
CA SER A 57 -8.11 -1.80 -7.88
C SER A 57 -7.00 -1.62 -6.84
N PHE A 58 -5.74 -1.78 -7.26
CA PHE A 58 -4.58 -1.53 -6.40
C PHE A 58 -4.50 -0.06 -5.95
N GLN A 59 -4.63 0.89 -6.89
CA GLN A 59 -4.65 2.32 -6.59
C GLN A 59 -5.78 2.70 -5.62
N ARG A 60 -6.98 2.15 -5.82
CA ARG A 60 -8.13 2.37 -4.92
C ARG A 60 -7.86 1.82 -3.52
N LYS A 61 -7.17 0.67 -3.42
CA LYS A 61 -6.76 0.10 -2.14
C LYS A 61 -5.76 1.01 -1.42
N GLU A 62 -4.73 1.48 -2.11
CA GLU A 62 -3.74 2.40 -1.54
C GLU A 62 -4.40 3.70 -1.07
N TYR A 63 -5.29 4.28 -1.88
CA TYR A 63 -6.05 5.48 -1.52
C TYR A 63 -6.89 5.29 -0.24
N ASN A 64 -7.68 4.22 -0.18
CA ASN A 64 -8.50 3.93 1.00
C ASN A 64 -7.65 3.67 2.25
N GLN A 65 -6.49 3.03 2.08
CA GLN A 65 -5.55 2.79 3.16
C GLN A 65 -4.93 4.10 3.66
N ALA A 66 -4.56 5.02 2.76
CA ALA A 66 -4.06 6.34 3.12
C ALA A 66 -5.09 7.17 3.90
N ILE A 67 -6.36 7.16 3.48
CA ILE A 67 -7.45 7.82 4.25
C ILE A 67 -7.57 7.23 5.66
N LYS A 68 -7.50 5.90 5.78
CA LYS A 68 -7.58 5.23 7.09
C LYS A 68 -6.42 5.64 7.99
N PHE A 69 -5.20 5.66 7.46
CA PHE A 69 -4.02 6.06 8.21
C PHE A 69 -4.03 7.53 8.57
N LEU A 70 -4.36 8.42 7.64
CA LEU A 70 -4.52 9.85 7.88
C LEU A 70 -5.45 10.10 9.09
N LYS A 71 -6.65 9.50 9.08
CA LYS A 71 -7.60 9.59 10.21
C LYS A 71 -7.01 9.05 11.51
N GLY A 72 -6.26 7.95 11.44
CA GLY A 72 -5.57 7.35 12.58
C GLY A 72 -4.52 8.29 13.17
N TYR A 73 -3.63 8.84 12.34
CA TYR A 73 -2.59 9.77 12.75
C TYR A 73 -3.17 11.06 13.32
N CYS A 74 -4.16 11.68 12.66
CA CYS A 74 -4.81 12.88 13.20
C CYS A 74 -5.48 12.62 14.56
N LYS A 75 -6.07 11.44 14.77
CA LYS A 75 -6.63 11.06 16.07
C LYS A 75 -5.52 10.88 17.12
N GLN A 76 -4.45 10.19 16.77
CA GLN A 76 -3.33 9.94 17.67
C GLN A 76 -2.59 11.24 18.04
N GLN A 77 -2.39 12.16 17.09
CA GLN A 77 -1.77 13.45 17.35
C GLN A 77 -2.49 14.21 18.47
N LYS A 78 -3.84 14.29 18.42
CA LYS A 78 -4.66 14.92 19.47
C LYS A 78 -4.56 14.23 20.85
N ILE A 79 -4.40 12.91 20.84
CA ILE A 79 -4.15 12.14 22.08
C ILE A 79 -2.78 12.52 22.63
N TRP A 80 -1.77 12.59 21.76
CA TRP A 80 -0.40 12.94 22.13
C TRP A 80 -0.24 14.38 22.63
N GLU A 81 -0.96 15.35 22.07
CA GLU A 81 -0.98 16.74 22.55
C GLU A 81 -1.29 16.83 24.07
N ASN A 82 -2.19 15.97 24.55
CA ASN A 82 -2.62 15.93 25.95
C ASN A 82 -1.99 14.77 26.74
N MET A 83 -1.08 14.00 26.14
CA MET A 83 -0.44 12.88 26.80
C MET A 83 0.47 13.38 27.92
N THR A 84 0.39 12.72 29.07
CA THR A 84 1.31 12.89 30.20
C THR A 84 2.19 11.66 30.30
N GLU A 85 3.35 11.82 30.93
CA GLU A 85 4.29 10.72 31.14
C GLU A 85 3.63 9.56 31.91
N GLU A 86 2.89 9.88 32.97
CA GLU A 86 2.14 8.89 33.77
C GLU A 86 1.12 8.11 32.92
N ASN A 87 0.33 8.80 32.09
CA ASN A 87 -0.65 8.14 31.22
C ASN A 87 0.04 7.24 30.20
N TYR A 88 1.16 7.70 29.65
CA TYR A 88 1.91 6.94 28.67
C TYR A 88 2.52 5.67 29.29
N LEU A 89 3.21 5.79 30.43
CA LEU A 89 3.84 4.66 31.14
C LEU A 89 2.81 3.58 31.55
N ASN A 90 1.57 3.98 31.81
CA ASN A 90 0.47 3.06 32.13
C ASN A 90 -0.27 2.51 30.89
N SER A 91 0.06 2.99 29.68
CA SER A 91 -0.63 2.63 28.45
C SER A 91 -0.09 1.33 27.80
N GLU A 92 -0.91 0.71 26.96
CA GLU A 92 -0.48 -0.39 26.09
C GLU A 92 0.59 0.06 25.08
N MET A 93 0.65 1.34 24.75
CA MET A 93 1.64 1.90 23.82
C MET A 93 3.05 1.79 24.40
N TYR A 94 3.22 2.11 25.69
CA TYR A 94 4.50 1.93 26.37
C TYR A 94 4.92 0.46 26.42
N ARG A 95 4.01 -0.45 26.77
CA ARG A 95 4.29 -1.89 26.81
C ARG A 95 4.76 -2.41 25.45
N THR A 96 4.10 -1.98 24.38
CA THR A 96 4.45 -2.38 23.01
C THR A 96 5.83 -1.82 22.62
N ALA A 97 6.10 -0.55 22.94
CA ALA A 97 7.40 0.07 22.68
C ALA A 97 8.52 -0.65 23.45
N CYS A 98 8.34 -1.01 24.71
CA CYS A 98 9.35 -1.77 25.47
C CYS A 98 9.65 -3.14 24.86
N ILE A 99 8.65 -3.83 24.29
CA ILE A 99 8.85 -5.12 23.62
C ILE A 99 9.66 -4.95 22.33
N CYS A 100 9.37 -3.91 21.54
CA CYS A 100 10.01 -3.67 20.25
C CYS A 100 11.40 -3.04 20.38
N ASP A 101 11.55 -2.08 21.30
CA ASP A 101 12.70 -1.17 21.38
C ASP A 101 13.57 -1.41 22.62
N GLY A 102 13.15 -2.29 23.56
CA GLY A 102 13.95 -2.69 24.72
C GLY A 102 13.98 -1.69 25.88
N GLY A 103 13.05 -0.73 25.93
CA GLY A 103 12.96 0.30 26.99
C GLY A 103 11.90 1.35 26.67
N ALA A 104 11.89 2.49 27.39
CA ALA A 104 11.08 3.62 26.94
C ALA A 104 11.66 4.15 25.62
N PRO A 105 10.85 4.46 24.59
CA PRO A 105 11.37 4.77 23.25
C PRO A 105 12.21 6.06 23.17
N TRP A 106 12.18 6.91 24.20
CA TRP A 106 13.08 8.06 24.33
C TRP A 106 14.41 7.73 25.00
N GLU A 107 14.48 6.66 25.80
CA GLU A 107 15.75 6.20 26.37
C GLU A 107 16.63 5.52 25.31
N THR A 108 16.01 5.06 24.21
CA THR A 108 16.67 4.30 23.14
C THR A 108 16.90 5.11 21.86
N LYS A 109 16.22 6.26 21.71
CA LYS A 109 16.48 7.21 20.62
C LYS A 109 17.62 8.14 20.99
N VAL A 110 18.61 8.24 20.11
CA VAL A 110 19.68 9.24 20.18
C VAL A 110 19.04 10.64 20.14
N ASP A 111 19.46 11.54 21.04
CA ASP A 111 19.05 12.95 21.16
C ASP A 111 17.67 13.26 21.76
N LEU A 112 16.97 12.29 22.35
CA LEU A 112 15.79 12.55 23.19
C LEU A 112 16.10 12.18 24.63
N ASN A 113 16.06 13.14 25.57
CA ASN A 113 16.52 12.89 26.94
C ASN A 113 15.36 12.80 27.95
N SER A 114 14.12 12.95 27.49
CA SER A 114 12.94 12.95 28.34
C SER A 114 11.67 12.55 27.59
N PHE A 115 10.62 12.19 28.36
CA PHE A 115 9.28 12.02 27.82
C PHE A 115 8.80 13.28 27.09
N GLU A 116 9.08 14.47 27.61
CA GLU A 116 8.62 15.72 27.02
C GLU A 116 9.30 16.00 25.67
N ASP A 117 10.59 15.70 25.54
CA ASP A 117 11.30 15.77 24.24
C ASP A 117 10.67 14.80 23.23
N TYR A 118 10.33 13.59 23.68
CA TYR A 118 9.70 12.58 22.83
C TYR A 118 8.27 12.96 22.43
N LYS A 119 7.48 13.49 23.36
CA LYS A 119 6.15 14.04 23.09
C LYS A 119 6.24 15.18 22.07
N ASN A 120 7.19 16.10 22.26
CA ASN A 120 7.42 17.21 21.34
C ASN A 120 7.79 16.70 19.95
N TRP A 121 8.69 15.72 19.85
CA TRP A 121 9.01 15.08 18.57
C TRP A 121 7.80 14.38 17.94
N MET A 122 7.00 13.66 18.73
CA MET A 122 5.80 12.98 18.24
C MET A 122 4.79 13.98 17.63
N VAL A 123 4.51 15.07 18.35
CA VAL A 123 3.49 16.06 17.98
C VAL A 123 3.95 16.97 16.85
N ASN A 124 5.21 17.41 16.86
CA ASN A 124 5.72 18.44 15.96
C ASN A 124 6.44 17.88 14.73
N ASP A 125 7.01 16.67 14.81
CA ASP A 125 7.78 16.08 13.71
C ASP A 125 7.09 14.84 13.15
N PHE A 126 6.85 13.83 13.99
CA PHE A 126 6.38 12.52 13.52
C PHE A 126 4.98 12.56 12.90
N PHE A 127 3.96 13.03 13.64
CA PHE A 127 2.60 13.05 13.10
C PHE A 127 2.47 14.00 11.91
N PRO A 128 3.01 15.24 11.94
CA PRO A 128 2.95 16.13 10.77
C PRO A 128 3.59 15.51 9.53
N TYR A 129 4.77 14.90 9.66
CA TYR A 129 5.42 14.21 8.55
C TYR A 129 4.55 13.06 8.00
N ARG A 130 4.02 12.19 8.88
CA ARG A 130 3.21 11.04 8.45
C ARG A 130 1.89 11.48 7.80
N ILE A 131 1.25 12.50 8.35
CA ILE A 131 0.04 13.12 7.78
C ILE A 131 0.32 13.63 6.37
N GLU A 132 1.40 14.40 6.17
CA GLU A 132 1.79 14.92 4.86
C GLU A 132 2.04 13.79 3.84
N GLN A 133 2.66 12.68 4.26
CA GLN A 133 2.87 11.52 3.37
C GLN A 133 1.54 10.90 2.93
N GLU A 134 0.58 10.71 3.84
CA GLU A 134 -0.72 10.15 3.49
C GLU A 134 -1.53 11.13 2.60
N GLU A 135 -1.45 12.43 2.86
CA GLU A 135 -2.08 13.46 2.02
C GLU A 135 -1.53 13.47 0.59
N LYS A 136 -0.21 13.29 0.41
CA LYS A 136 0.40 13.13 -0.93
C LYS A 136 -0.12 11.89 -1.66
N VAL A 137 -0.31 10.78 -0.97
CA VAL A 137 -0.90 9.56 -1.57
C VAL A 137 -2.36 9.81 -1.97
N ILE A 138 -3.12 10.48 -1.10
CA ILE A 138 -4.51 10.87 -1.39
C ILE A 138 -4.57 11.81 -2.59
N GLU A 139 -3.73 12.85 -2.66
CA GLU A 139 -3.70 13.78 -3.79
C GLU A 139 -3.30 13.09 -5.10
N LYS A 140 -2.29 12.21 -5.05
CA LYS A 140 -1.85 11.43 -6.22
C LYS A 140 -2.99 10.65 -6.85
N TYR A 141 -3.88 10.09 -6.03
CA TYR A 141 -4.95 9.21 -6.50
C TYR A 141 -6.34 9.85 -6.55
N SER A 142 -6.56 11.01 -5.92
CA SER A 142 -7.83 11.76 -6.00
C SER A 142 -8.10 12.33 -7.39
N ARG A 143 -7.05 12.50 -8.20
CA ARG A 143 -7.12 12.95 -9.59
C ARG A 143 -7.37 11.81 -10.58
N ILE A 144 -7.43 10.56 -10.11
CA ILE A 144 -7.74 9.39 -10.92
C ILE A 144 -9.23 9.11 -10.78
N ASP A 145 -9.95 9.11 -11.89
CA ASP A 145 -11.34 8.67 -11.93
C ASP A 145 -11.36 7.15 -11.78
N PHE A 146 -11.84 6.66 -10.63
CA PHE A 146 -11.74 5.27 -10.19
C PHE A 146 -12.92 4.40 -10.62
#